data_AF-A0A935YWW3-F1
#
_entry.id   AF-A0A935YWW3-F1
#
_cell.length_a   1.000
_cell.length_b   1.000
_cell.length_c   1.000
_cell.angle_alpha   90.00
_cell.angle_beta   90.00
_cell.angle_gamma   90.00
#
_symmetry.space_group_name_H-M   'P 1'
#
loop_
_entity.id
_entity.type
_entity.pdbx_description
1 polymer ?
#
loop_
_entity_poly.entity_id
_entity_poly.type
_entity_poly.pdbx_seq_one_letter_code
_entity_poly.pdbx_strand_id
1 'polypeptide(L)'
;MTLTCGFRTAALAIALAISVPVLAKAQGAGALVPLPAAMQQAATKYLPGVVGDPVPAFPIDPDLAMLRAGERTYAIVSGADAGTTEQHVITPVAGDKTGRQWRYQVGDRAVYLQDTPGKSLTIVSEADGDQGVLTRYNPPEPMLIAGMNAGDSKHLKMKVKVYDISDPDDLEHEGALDVTLTYVGAYKVTVPAGTFDAALLRWDFEGTVGPATVKDIQGRFVAPGVGMVAAAEHRNVAAFFVYNDDTKVGKVLATAP
;
A
#
# COMPACT_ATOMS: atom_id res chain seq x y z
N MET A 1 -70.63 -2.13 -12.04
CA MET A 1 -69.44 -2.92 -12.43
C MET A 1 -68.26 -2.20 -11.81
N THR A 2 -67.89 -2.63 -10.60
CA THR A 2 -67.01 -1.90 -9.68
C THR A 2 -65.95 -2.89 -9.24
N LEU A 3 -64.72 -2.71 -9.73
CA LEU A 3 -63.56 -3.53 -9.39
C LEU A 3 -62.76 -2.82 -8.29
N THR A 4 -62.85 -3.31 -7.06
CA THR A 4 -61.93 -2.99 -5.97
C THR A 4 -60.77 -3.98 -6.00
N CYS A 5 -59.58 -3.51 -6.35
CA CYS A 5 -58.34 -4.28 -6.28
C CYS A 5 -57.60 -3.90 -4.99
N GLY A 6 -57.43 -4.88 -4.08
CA GLY A 6 -56.67 -4.72 -2.85
C GLY A 6 -55.16 -4.85 -3.09
N PHE A 7 -54.37 -3.93 -2.56
CA PHE A 7 -52.92 -4.07 -2.44
C PHE A 7 -52.58 -4.53 -1.03
N ARG A 8 -51.95 -5.72 -0.93
CA ARG A 8 -51.31 -6.22 0.29
C ARG A 8 -49.86 -5.74 0.32
N THR A 9 -49.49 -4.98 1.33
CA THR A 9 -48.11 -4.58 1.62
C THR A 9 -47.41 -5.72 2.37
N ALA A 10 -46.38 -6.31 1.77
CA ALA A 10 -45.47 -7.24 2.45
C ALA A 10 -44.16 -6.49 2.77
N ALA A 11 -43.89 -6.27 4.06
CA ALA A 11 -42.64 -5.71 4.53
C ALA A 11 -41.59 -6.84 4.63
N LEU A 12 -40.54 -6.76 3.81
CA LEU A 12 -39.39 -7.66 3.86
C LEU A 12 -38.35 -7.03 4.80
N ALA A 13 -38.21 -7.58 6.01
CA ALA A 13 -37.14 -7.20 6.93
C ALA A 13 -35.82 -7.87 6.48
N ILE A 14 -34.87 -7.07 5.97
CA ILE A 14 -33.52 -7.52 5.67
C ILE A 14 -32.71 -7.44 6.98
N ALA A 15 -32.34 -8.60 7.52
CA ALA A 15 -31.40 -8.68 8.63
C ALA A 15 -29.98 -8.38 8.12
N LEU A 16 -29.40 -7.25 8.52
CA LEU A 16 -27.98 -6.98 8.35
C LEU A 16 -27.18 -7.91 9.27
N ALA A 17 -26.47 -8.88 8.69
CA ALA A 17 -25.45 -9.63 9.41
C ALA A 17 -24.25 -8.70 9.66
N ILE A 18 -24.04 -8.32 10.92
CA ILE A 18 -22.85 -7.61 11.38
C ILE A 18 -21.71 -8.64 11.36
N SER A 19 -20.88 -8.60 10.33
CA SER A 19 -19.66 -9.40 10.26
C SER A 19 -18.63 -8.84 11.26
N VAL A 20 -18.49 -9.51 12.40
CA VAL A 20 -17.44 -9.21 13.38
C VAL A 20 -16.08 -9.54 12.74
N PRO A 21 -15.09 -8.63 12.73
CA PRO A 21 -13.76 -8.95 12.25
C PRO A 21 -13.14 -10.01 13.17
N VAL A 22 -12.88 -11.19 12.61
CA VAL A 22 -12.06 -12.20 13.29
C VAL A 22 -10.65 -11.62 13.40
N LEU A 23 -10.19 -11.35 14.62
CA LEU A 23 -8.77 -11.10 14.87
C LEU A 23 -8.00 -12.36 14.48
N ALA A 24 -7.27 -12.32 13.37
CA ALA A 24 -6.31 -13.34 13.03
C ALA A 24 -5.25 -13.38 14.15
N LYS A 25 -5.08 -14.55 14.77
CA LYS A 25 -3.97 -14.78 15.72
C LYS A 25 -2.67 -14.74 14.93
N ALA A 26 -1.67 -14.03 15.46
CA ALA A 26 -0.30 -14.06 14.96
C ALA A 26 0.17 -15.51 14.75
N GLN A 27 0.64 -15.81 13.54
CA GLN A 27 1.18 -17.09 13.14
C GLN A 27 2.70 -16.91 13.00
N GLY A 28 3.46 -17.58 13.87
CA GLY A 28 4.90 -17.41 13.97
C GLY A 28 5.66 -17.77 12.69
N ALA A 29 6.97 -17.52 12.70
CA ALA A 29 7.86 -17.90 11.60
C ALA A 29 7.65 -19.38 11.17
N GLY A 30 7.67 -19.60 9.85
CA GLY A 30 7.43 -20.89 9.21
C GLY A 30 5.96 -21.20 8.90
N ALA A 31 5.01 -20.35 9.31
CA ALA A 31 3.60 -20.58 9.03
C ALA A 31 3.29 -20.53 7.53
N LEU A 32 2.50 -21.51 7.06
CA LEU A 32 1.89 -21.51 5.74
C LEU A 32 0.50 -20.89 5.85
N VAL A 33 0.36 -19.63 5.47
CA VAL A 33 -0.88 -18.87 5.63
C VAL A 33 -1.60 -18.77 4.29
N PRO A 34 -2.75 -19.45 4.09
CA PRO A 34 -3.52 -19.31 2.86
C PRO A 34 -3.89 -17.86 2.61
N LEU A 35 -3.82 -17.42 1.35
CA LEU A 35 -4.23 -16.07 0.98
C LEU A 35 -5.73 -15.91 1.26
N PRO A 36 -6.16 -14.91 2.07
CA PRO A 36 -7.58 -14.72 2.34
C PRO A 36 -8.39 -14.53 1.06
N ALA A 37 -9.59 -15.10 0.98
CA ALA A 37 -10.38 -15.17 -0.25
C ALA A 37 -10.59 -13.79 -0.93
N ALA A 38 -10.85 -12.74 -0.16
CA ALA A 38 -10.99 -11.39 -0.68
C ALA A 38 -9.69 -10.87 -1.33
N MET A 39 -8.53 -11.19 -0.72
CA MET A 39 -7.22 -10.84 -1.30
C MET A 39 -6.88 -11.71 -2.50
N GLN A 40 -7.31 -12.97 -2.51
CA GLN A 40 -7.16 -13.83 -3.68
C GLN A 40 -7.95 -13.28 -4.87
N GLN A 41 -9.18 -12.82 -4.66
CA GLN A 41 -9.97 -12.15 -5.70
C GLN A 41 -9.28 -10.87 -6.20
N ALA A 42 -8.76 -10.05 -5.29
CA ALA A 42 -8.01 -8.85 -5.64
C ALA A 42 -6.73 -9.18 -6.43
N ALA A 43 -5.97 -10.19 -6.02
CA ALA A 43 -4.78 -10.65 -6.72
C ALA A 43 -5.12 -11.17 -8.13
N THR A 44 -6.17 -11.98 -8.29
CA THR A 44 -6.62 -12.42 -9.62
C THR A 44 -7.01 -11.25 -10.51
N LYS A 45 -7.63 -10.21 -9.95
CA LYS A 45 -8.07 -9.03 -10.71
C LYS A 45 -6.90 -8.12 -11.10
N TYR A 46 -6.03 -7.80 -10.15
CA TYR A 46 -5.02 -6.75 -10.32
C TYR A 46 -3.62 -7.29 -10.60
N LEU A 47 -3.32 -8.53 -10.23
CA LEU A 47 -2.03 -9.20 -10.39
C LEU A 47 -2.22 -10.59 -11.05
N PRO A 48 -2.84 -10.66 -12.24
CA PRO A 48 -3.24 -11.92 -12.85
C PRO A 48 -2.02 -12.83 -13.10
N GLY A 49 -2.05 -14.05 -12.54
CA GLY A 49 -1.00 -15.05 -12.70
C GLY A 49 0.29 -14.78 -11.90
N VAL A 50 0.31 -13.75 -11.06
CA VAL A 50 1.52 -13.34 -10.31
C VAL A 50 1.65 -14.09 -8.99
N VAL A 51 0.55 -14.26 -8.26
CA VAL A 51 0.55 -14.82 -6.90
C VAL A 51 0.24 -16.32 -6.95
N GLY A 52 1.15 -17.12 -6.43
CA GLY A 52 1.05 -18.57 -6.34
C GLY A 52 0.78 -19.07 -4.91
N ASP A 53 1.26 -20.28 -4.63
CA ASP A 53 1.03 -20.98 -3.36
C ASP A 53 1.64 -20.26 -2.15
N PRO A 54 1.07 -20.43 -0.94
CA PRO A 54 1.70 -19.97 0.29
C PRO A 54 3.04 -20.67 0.51
N VAL A 55 4.03 -19.91 0.98
CA VAL A 55 5.36 -20.40 1.37
C VAL A 55 5.61 -20.12 2.85
N PRO A 56 6.60 -20.77 3.50
CA PRO A 56 6.85 -20.55 4.91
C PRO A 56 7.12 -19.06 5.20
N ALA A 57 6.29 -18.46 6.03
CA ALA A 57 6.44 -17.06 6.42
C ALA A 57 7.75 -16.84 7.17
N PHE A 58 8.37 -15.67 6.97
CA PHE A 58 9.56 -15.23 7.69
C PHE A 58 9.27 -13.91 8.41
N PRO A 59 9.95 -13.62 9.53
CA PRO A 59 9.81 -12.33 10.21
C PRO A 59 10.20 -11.18 9.27
N ILE A 60 9.49 -10.06 9.36
CA ILE A 60 9.83 -8.86 8.60
C ILE A 60 11.15 -8.28 9.11
N ASP A 61 12.07 -8.02 8.19
CA ASP A 61 13.28 -7.24 8.38
C ASP A 61 13.19 -5.98 7.51
N PRO A 62 13.43 -4.75 8.01
CA PRO A 62 13.47 -3.56 7.18
C PRO A 62 14.44 -3.65 5.99
N ASP A 63 15.50 -4.46 6.08
CA ASP A 63 16.42 -4.70 4.97
C ASP A 63 15.71 -5.35 3.77
N LEU A 64 14.54 -5.98 3.95
CA LEU A 64 13.72 -6.51 2.85
C LEU A 64 13.43 -5.46 1.77
N ALA A 65 13.36 -4.17 2.11
CA ALA A 65 13.12 -3.11 1.12
C ALA A 65 14.24 -3.00 0.07
N MET A 66 15.45 -3.45 0.41
CA MET A 66 16.62 -3.42 -0.47
C MET A 66 16.85 -2.04 -1.08
N LEU A 67 16.94 -1.04 -0.22
CA LEU A 67 17.22 0.34 -0.62
C LEU A 67 18.66 0.40 -1.15
N ARG A 68 18.76 0.38 -2.47
CA ARG A 68 19.99 0.53 -3.24
C ARG A 68 19.75 1.58 -4.30
N ALA A 69 20.72 2.47 -4.45
CA ALA A 69 20.67 3.48 -5.49
C ALA A 69 20.59 2.82 -6.87
N GLY A 70 19.68 3.29 -7.72
CA GLY A 70 19.50 2.76 -9.05
C GLY A 70 18.05 2.82 -9.52
N GLU A 71 17.85 2.26 -10.71
CA GLU A 71 16.56 2.27 -11.39
C GLU A 71 15.93 0.88 -11.36
N ARG A 72 14.61 0.86 -11.20
CA ARG A 72 13.78 -0.34 -11.31
C ARG A 72 12.71 -0.07 -12.33
N THR A 73 12.44 -1.06 -13.17
CA THR A 73 11.32 -0.97 -14.12
C THR A 73 10.22 -1.91 -13.66
N TYR A 74 9.00 -1.39 -13.55
CA TYR A 74 7.81 -2.16 -13.24
C TYR A 74 6.92 -2.22 -14.48
N ALA A 75 6.41 -3.40 -14.83
CA ALA A 75 5.38 -3.55 -15.83
C ALA A 75 4.01 -3.33 -15.17
N ILE A 76 3.16 -2.52 -15.78
CA ILE A 76 1.77 -2.32 -15.35
C ILE A 76 0.93 -3.44 -15.96
N VAL A 77 0.34 -4.28 -15.11
CA VAL A 77 -0.37 -5.51 -15.52
C VAL A 77 -1.89 -5.41 -15.39
N SER A 78 -2.39 -4.33 -14.77
CA SER A 78 -3.82 -4.05 -14.68
C SER A 78 -4.09 -2.56 -14.50
N GLY A 79 -5.32 -2.12 -14.76
CA GLY A 79 -5.71 -0.71 -14.74
C GLY A 79 -5.70 -0.07 -16.13
N ALA A 80 -5.87 1.25 -16.18
CA ALA A 80 -5.95 2.01 -17.44
C ALA A 80 -4.67 1.91 -18.28
N ASP A 81 -3.52 1.81 -17.62
CA ASP A 81 -2.21 1.81 -18.26
C ASP A 81 -1.61 0.41 -18.40
N ALA A 82 -2.44 -0.63 -18.34
CA ALA A 82 -1.98 -2.01 -18.50
C ALA A 82 -1.24 -2.21 -19.84
N GLY A 83 -0.10 -2.91 -19.79
CA GLY A 83 0.80 -3.11 -20.92
C GLY A 83 1.90 -2.06 -21.05
N THR A 84 1.90 -1.02 -20.22
CA THR A 84 2.98 -0.03 -20.15
C THR A 84 3.98 -0.38 -19.05
N THR A 85 5.04 0.43 -18.92
CA THR A 85 6.05 0.32 -17.87
C THR A 85 6.17 1.61 -17.09
N GLU A 86 6.49 1.49 -15.80
CA GLU A 86 6.75 2.58 -14.87
C GLU A 86 8.20 2.48 -14.38
N GLN A 87 8.97 3.57 -14.51
CA GLN A 87 10.33 3.65 -14.01
C GLN A 87 10.34 4.21 -12.60
N HIS A 88 11.07 3.54 -11.72
CA HIS A 88 11.24 3.92 -10.33
C HIS A 88 12.72 4.16 -10.06
N VAL A 89 13.03 5.27 -9.41
CA VAL A 89 14.42 5.65 -9.13
C VAL A 89 14.61 5.79 -7.63
N ILE A 90 15.59 5.07 -7.09
CA ILE A 90 15.98 5.16 -5.69
C ILE A 90 17.32 5.91 -5.62
N THR A 91 17.38 6.96 -4.81
CA THR A 91 18.59 7.75 -4.58
C THR A 91 18.76 8.05 -3.10
N PRO A 92 19.99 8.02 -2.54
CA PRO A 92 20.25 8.57 -1.22
C PRO A 92 19.86 10.05 -1.17
N VAL A 93 19.35 10.52 -0.02
CA VAL A 93 19.07 11.95 0.16
C VAL A 93 20.39 12.72 0.27
N ALA A 94 20.55 13.76 -0.54
CA ALA A 94 21.75 14.58 -0.54
C ALA A 94 21.96 15.25 0.83
N GLY A 95 23.19 15.21 1.35
CA GLY A 95 23.53 15.80 2.64
C GLY A 95 23.16 14.95 3.87
N ASP A 96 22.47 13.82 3.69
CA ASP A 96 22.27 12.87 4.79
C ASP A 96 23.60 12.21 5.17
N LYS A 97 24.10 12.55 6.35
CA LYS A 97 25.34 11.98 6.91
C LYS A 97 25.12 10.60 7.53
N THR A 98 23.87 10.20 7.77
CA THR A 98 23.54 8.92 8.39
C THR A 98 23.51 7.78 7.38
N GLY A 99 23.28 8.09 6.09
CA GLY A 99 23.10 7.10 5.03
C GLY A 99 21.82 6.28 5.19
N ARG A 100 20.80 6.87 5.84
CA ARG A 100 19.54 6.21 6.20
C ARG A 100 18.32 6.86 5.55
N GLN A 101 18.51 7.96 4.84
CA GLN A 101 17.46 8.65 4.13
C GLN A 101 17.55 8.39 2.64
N TRP A 102 16.41 8.02 2.06
CA TRP A 102 16.29 7.67 0.66
C TRP A 102 15.14 8.44 0.03
N ARG A 103 15.33 8.83 -1.23
CA ARG A 103 14.29 9.35 -2.09
C ARG A 103 13.91 8.26 -3.09
N TYR A 104 12.63 7.91 -3.13
CA TYR A 104 12.03 6.97 -4.05
C TYR A 104 11.13 7.75 -5.01
N GLN A 105 11.51 7.82 -6.28
CA GLN A 105 10.84 8.65 -7.28
C GLN A 105 10.12 7.79 -8.31
N VAL A 106 8.90 8.20 -8.66
CA VAL A 106 8.05 7.61 -9.70
C VAL A 106 7.38 8.75 -10.46
N GLY A 107 7.78 8.98 -11.71
CA GLY A 107 7.37 10.20 -12.43
C GLY A 107 7.74 11.47 -11.65
N ASP A 108 6.76 12.35 -11.44
CA ASP A 108 6.88 13.60 -10.68
C ASP A 108 6.57 13.46 -9.19
N ARG A 109 6.26 12.25 -8.71
CA ARG A 109 6.11 11.94 -7.28
C ARG A 109 7.43 11.48 -6.68
N ALA A 110 7.77 12.02 -5.52
CA ALA A 110 8.92 11.62 -4.72
C ALA A 110 8.52 11.28 -3.28
N VAL A 111 8.80 10.05 -2.86
CA VAL A 111 8.59 9.56 -1.49
C VAL A 111 9.91 9.60 -0.74
N TYR A 112 9.93 10.20 0.44
CA TYR A 112 11.10 10.27 1.30
C TYR A 112 11.00 9.22 2.40
N LEU A 113 11.99 8.34 2.42
CA LEU A 113 12.07 7.18 3.29
C LEU A 113 13.13 7.39 4.36
N GLN A 114 12.84 6.94 5.58
CA GLN A 114 13.77 6.87 6.69
C GLN A 114 13.91 5.42 7.15
N ASP A 115 15.12 4.88 6.99
CA ASP A 115 15.51 3.63 7.63
C ASP A 115 15.89 3.90 9.09
N THR A 116 15.29 3.15 10.01
CA THR A 116 15.69 3.06 11.40
C THR A 116 16.20 1.65 11.66
N PRO A 117 17.54 1.48 11.76
CA PRO A 117 18.17 0.15 11.74
C PRO A 117 17.59 -0.82 12.76
N GLY A 118 17.23 -2.02 12.29
CA GLY A 118 16.65 -3.09 13.10
C GLY A 118 15.27 -2.76 13.69
N LYS A 119 14.63 -1.66 13.27
CA LYS A 119 13.32 -1.25 13.80
C LYS A 119 12.29 -1.09 12.71
N SER A 120 12.54 -0.25 11.72
CA SER A 120 11.51 0.06 10.72
C SER A 120 12.06 0.80 9.51
N LEU A 121 11.37 0.62 8.40
CA LEU A 121 11.38 1.56 7.28
C LEU A 121 10.08 2.36 7.30
N THR A 122 10.17 3.69 7.25
CA THR A 122 9.00 4.57 7.26
C THR A 122 9.05 5.61 6.15
N ILE A 123 7.88 6.06 5.68
CA ILE A 123 7.72 7.25 4.83
C ILE A 123 7.56 8.45 5.75
N VAL A 124 8.45 9.45 5.62
CA VAL A 124 8.41 10.68 6.41
C VAL A 124 7.65 11.79 5.71
N SER A 125 7.74 11.84 4.38
CA SER A 125 7.06 12.82 3.55
C SER A 125 6.95 12.36 2.11
N GLU A 126 6.03 12.96 1.38
CA GLU A 126 5.85 12.76 -0.05
C GLU A 126 5.68 14.10 -0.74
N ALA A 127 6.37 14.29 -1.86
CA ALA A 127 6.21 15.42 -2.75
C ALA A 127 5.50 14.94 -4.02
N ASP A 128 4.49 15.67 -4.44
CA ASP A 128 3.81 15.47 -5.72
C ASP A 128 3.98 16.71 -6.59
N GLY A 129 4.81 16.58 -7.63
CA GLY A 129 5.12 17.69 -8.53
C GLY A 129 3.96 18.10 -9.43
N ASP A 130 3.09 17.16 -9.81
CA ASP A 130 1.91 17.44 -10.65
C ASP A 130 0.87 18.26 -9.90
N GLN A 131 0.75 18.01 -8.60
CA GLN A 131 -0.20 18.70 -7.72
C GLN A 131 0.43 19.88 -6.97
N GLY A 132 1.75 20.02 -7.00
CA GLY A 132 2.45 21.12 -6.31
C GLY A 132 2.41 21.01 -4.78
N VAL A 133 2.28 19.81 -4.22
CA VAL A 133 2.09 19.62 -2.78
C VAL A 133 3.20 18.78 -2.11
N LEU A 134 3.47 19.11 -0.86
CA LEU A 134 4.32 18.35 0.06
C LEU A 134 3.48 17.83 1.22
N THR A 135 3.35 16.51 1.34
CA THR A 135 2.65 15.85 2.44
C THR A 135 3.65 15.37 3.50
N ARG A 136 3.34 15.61 4.78
CA ARG A 136 4.11 15.14 5.94
C ARG A 136 3.24 14.36 6.91
N TYR A 137 3.83 13.33 7.49
CA TYR A 137 3.16 12.38 8.37
C TYR A 137 3.70 12.44 9.80
N ASN A 138 2.81 12.37 10.80
CA ASN A 138 3.21 12.29 12.21
C ASN A 138 2.28 11.37 13.04
N PRO A 139 2.75 10.20 13.52
CA PRO A 139 4.08 9.64 13.26
C PRO A 139 4.29 9.30 11.77
N PRO A 140 5.54 9.07 11.31
CA PRO A 140 5.81 8.61 9.95
C PRO A 140 5.03 7.33 9.60
N GLU A 141 4.65 7.19 8.33
CA GLU A 141 3.90 6.02 7.86
C GLU A 141 4.83 4.79 7.82
N PRO A 142 4.48 3.66 8.46
CA PRO A 142 5.32 2.48 8.43
C PRO A 142 5.20 1.73 7.10
N MET A 143 6.34 1.42 6.49
CA MET A 143 6.43 0.49 5.37
C MET A 143 6.82 -0.92 5.82
N LEU A 144 7.84 -1.02 6.68
CA LEU A 144 8.31 -2.28 7.24
C LEU A 144 8.51 -2.08 8.73
N ILE A 145 8.02 -3.00 9.54
CA ILE A 145 8.24 -3.00 10.99
C ILE A 145 8.95 -4.31 11.34
N ALA A 146 10.13 -4.19 11.92
CA ALA A 146 10.97 -5.32 12.26
C ALA A 146 10.25 -6.30 13.20
N GLY A 147 10.42 -7.59 12.95
CA GLY A 147 9.92 -8.66 13.80
C GLY A 147 8.43 -9.00 13.63
N MET A 148 7.69 -8.31 12.75
CA MET A 148 6.33 -8.73 12.42
C MET A 148 6.34 -10.15 11.83
N ASN A 149 5.44 -11.00 12.30
CA ASN A 149 5.16 -12.34 11.80
C ASN A 149 3.85 -12.36 11.01
N ALA A 150 3.60 -13.44 10.26
CA ALA A 150 2.37 -13.52 9.48
C ALA A 150 1.14 -13.46 10.41
N GLY A 151 0.10 -12.74 9.99
CA GLY A 151 -1.06 -12.40 10.80
C GLY A 151 -0.87 -11.21 11.74
N ASP A 152 0.36 -10.74 12.01
CA ASP A 152 0.56 -9.55 12.84
C ASP A 152 -0.02 -8.32 12.17
N SER A 153 -0.62 -7.46 12.98
CA SER A 153 -1.17 -6.17 12.54
C SER A 153 -0.75 -5.07 13.49
N LYS A 154 -0.35 -3.93 12.93
CA LYS A 154 -0.06 -2.70 13.67
C LYS A 154 -1.04 -1.62 13.25
N HIS A 155 -1.82 -1.16 14.21
CA HIS A 155 -2.69 0.00 14.04
C HIS A 155 -1.98 1.26 14.53
N LEU A 156 -2.10 2.35 13.79
CA LEU A 156 -1.63 3.67 14.18
C LEU A 156 -2.58 4.75 13.68
N LYS A 157 -2.68 5.83 14.46
CA LYS A 157 -3.31 7.07 14.03
C LYS A 157 -2.23 8.07 13.66
N MET A 158 -2.33 8.62 12.46
CA MET A 158 -1.35 9.48 11.83
C MET A 158 -1.96 10.83 11.53
N LYS A 159 -1.33 11.92 11.98
CA LYS A 159 -1.65 13.26 11.52
C LYS A 159 -1.02 13.48 10.15
N VAL A 160 -1.78 14.09 9.26
CA VAL A 160 -1.33 14.43 7.90
C VAL A 160 -1.37 15.95 7.76
N LYS A 161 -0.31 16.51 7.20
CA LYS A 161 -0.23 17.93 6.83
C LYS A 161 0.21 18.03 5.38
N VAL A 162 -0.45 18.90 4.63
CA VAL A 162 -0.21 19.14 3.21
C VAL A 162 0.17 20.60 3.04
N TYR A 163 1.33 20.83 2.45
CA TYR A 163 1.92 22.15 2.25
C TYR A 163 2.06 22.43 0.74
N ASP A 164 2.12 23.70 0.35
CA ASP A 164 2.58 24.08 -0.98
C ASP A 164 4.06 23.66 -1.13
N ILE A 165 4.42 23.00 -2.23
CA ILE A 165 5.80 22.53 -2.43
C ILE A 165 6.78 23.69 -2.68
N SER A 166 6.30 24.81 -3.22
CA SER A 166 7.07 26.03 -3.49
C SER A 166 7.27 26.88 -2.24
N ASP A 167 6.38 26.76 -1.24
CA ASP A 167 6.52 27.33 0.10
C ASP A 167 6.20 26.27 1.18
N PRO A 168 7.21 25.50 1.65
CA PRO A 168 6.99 24.37 2.56
C PRO A 168 6.60 24.79 4.00
N ASP A 169 6.43 26.09 4.26
CA ASP A 169 5.87 26.64 5.48
C ASP A 169 4.39 27.04 5.33
N ASP A 170 3.86 27.10 4.10
CA ASP A 170 2.45 27.36 3.82
C ASP A 170 1.62 26.07 3.94
N LEU A 171 0.83 25.97 5.01
CA LEU A 171 -0.03 24.83 5.28
C LEU A 171 -1.36 25.02 4.55
N GLU A 172 -1.56 24.27 3.47
CA GLU A 172 -2.83 24.27 2.75
C GLU A 172 -3.89 23.47 3.52
N HIS A 173 -3.56 22.25 3.93
CA HIS A 173 -4.53 21.30 4.49
C HIS A 173 -3.94 20.42 5.60
N GLU A 174 -4.83 19.91 6.45
CA GLU A 174 -4.46 18.93 7.46
C GLU A 174 -5.58 17.93 7.73
N GLY A 175 -5.23 16.86 8.43
CA GLY A 175 -6.19 15.87 8.88
C GLY A 175 -5.54 14.70 9.60
N ALA A 176 -6.23 13.56 9.58
CA ALA A 176 -5.76 12.35 10.24
C ALA A 176 -6.20 11.11 9.48
N LEU A 177 -5.33 10.11 9.49
CA LEU A 177 -5.57 8.77 8.96
C LEU A 177 -5.40 7.76 10.08
N ASP A 178 -6.34 6.84 10.18
CA ASP A 178 -6.22 5.58 10.87
C ASP A 178 -5.65 4.56 9.87
N VAL A 179 -4.46 4.05 10.17
CA VAL A 179 -3.70 3.15 9.30
C VAL A 179 -3.53 1.81 10.00
N THR A 180 -3.83 0.72 9.29
CA THR A 180 -3.52 -0.63 9.75
C THR A 180 -2.57 -1.29 8.78
N LEU A 181 -1.36 -1.59 9.25
CA LEU A 181 -0.38 -2.40 8.52
C LEU A 181 -0.48 -3.84 8.99
N THR A 182 -0.78 -4.76 8.08
CA THR A 182 -0.86 -6.20 8.34
C THR A 182 0.18 -6.94 7.51
N TYR A 183 0.97 -7.80 8.15
CA TYR A 183 1.72 -8.82 7.42
C TYR A 183 0.83 -10.04 7.25
N VAL A 184 0.35 -10.26 6.03
CA VAL A 184 -0.68 -11.29 5.75
C VAL A 184 -0.06 -12.69 5.79
N GLY A 185 1.07 -12.87 5.12
CA GLY A 185 1.72 -14.15 4.90
C GLY A 185 2.76 -14.04 3.80
N ALA A 186 3.49 -15.13 3.54
CA ALA A 186 4.44 -15.19 2.44
C ALA A 186 3.91 -16.08 1.31
N TYR A 187 4.17 -15.69 0.06
CA TYR A 187 3.65 -16.37 -1.13
C TYR A 187 4.73 -16.48 -2.20
N LYS A 188 4.61 -17.50 -3.05
CA LYS A 188 5.37 -17.58 -4.29
C LYS A 188 4.88 -16.49 -5.24
N VAL A 189 5.76 -15.61 -5.69
CA VAL A 189 5.43 -14.49 -6.59
C VAL A 189 6.25 -14.63 -7.85
N THR A 190 5.58 -14.77 -8.99
CA THR A 190 6.22 -14.88 -10.32
C THR A 190 5.97 -13.61 -11.12
N VAL A 191 7.06 -12.96 -11.54
CA VAL A 191 7.08 -11.71 -12.29
C VAL A 191 8.13 -11.80 -13.40
N PRO A 192 8.20 -10.87 -14.37
CA PRO A 192 9.18 -10.96 -15.45
C PRO A 192 10.64 -11.00 -14.96
N ALA A 193 10.93 -10.35 -13.82
CA ALA A 193 12.26 -10.39 -13.20
C ALA A 193 12.63 -11.73 -12.52
N GLY A 194 11.67 -12.67 -12.39
CA GLY A 194 11.90 -13.99 -11.79
C GLY A 194 10.78 -14.43 -10.86
N THR A 195 11.06 -15.49 -10.10
CA THR A 195 10.14 -16.02 -9.08
C THR A 195 10.74 -15.89 -7.70
N PHE A 196 9.98 -15.32 -6.77
CA PHE A 196 10.45 -14.96 -5.43
C PHE A 196 9.51 -15.48 -4.36
N ASP A 197 10.04 -15.74 -3.18
CA ASP A 197 9.27 -15.96 -1.97
C ASP A 197 9.13 -14.59 -1.29
N ALA A 198 7.92 -14.04 -1.28
CA ALA A 198 7.68 -12.64 -0.92
C ALA A 198 6.64 -12.50 0.20
N ALA A 199 6.91 -11.60 1.14
CA ALA A 199 5.97 -11.20 2.17
C ALA A 199 4.90 -10.27 1.58
N LEU A 200 3.62 -10.58 1.81
CA LEU A 200 2.51 -9.69 1.49
C LEU A 200 2.21 -8.79 2.68
N LEU A 201 2.42 -7.50 2.49
CA LEU A 201 2.04 -6.46 3.42
C LEU A 201 0.78 -5.76 2.88
N ARG A 202 -0.19 -5.55 3.75
CA ARG A 202 -1.42 -4.83 3.46
C ARG A 202 -1.50 -3.59 4.32
N TRP A 203 -1.88 -2.48 3.69
CA TRP A 203 -2.24 -1.25 4.37
C TRP A 203 -3.73 -1.00 4.16
N ASP A 204 -4.44 -0.73 5.25
CA ASP A 204 -5.78 -0.20 5.25
C ASP A 204 -5.74 1.24 5.78
N PHE A 205 -6.17 2.20 4.96
CA PHE A 205 -6.23 3.62 5.30
C PHE A 205 -7.67 4.06 5.42
N GLU A 206 -7.99 4.76 6.51
CA GLU A 206 -9.29 5.40 6.70
C GLU A 206 -9.11 6.76 7.38
N GLY A 207 -9.81 7.80 6.93
CA GLY A 207 -9.75 9.10 7.60
C GLY A 207 -10.10 10.27 6.70
N THR A 208 -9.59 11.44 7.03
CA THR A 208 -9.88 12.68 6.29
C THR A 208 -8.67 13.59 6.26
N VAL A 209 -8.45 14.29 5.16
CA VAL A 209 -7.46 15.37 5.03
C VAL A 209 -8.12 16.50 4.24
N GLY A 210 -8.24 17.68 4.85
CA GLY A 210 -9.15 18.71 4.36
C GLY A 210 -10.61 18.19 4.30
N PRO A 211 -11.38 18.44 3.24
CA PRO A 211 -12.73 17.97 3.00
C PRO A 211 -12.76 16.57 2.39
N ALA A 212 -11.62 16.02 1.98
CA ALA A 212 -11.57 14.71 1.35
C ALA A 212 -11.53 13.60 2.39
N THR A 213 -12.31 12.55 2.12
CA THR A 213 -12.35 11.31 2.89
C THR A 213 -11.45 10.28 2.22
N VAL A 214 -10.62 9.62 3.02
CA VAL A 214 -9.75 8.52 2.59
C VAL A 214 -10.37 7.21 3.02
N LYS A 215 -10.47 6.29 2.05
CA LYS A 215 -10.71 4.88 2.31
C LYS A 215 -9.98 4.07 1.25
N ASP A 216 -8.82 3.55 1.61
CA ASP A 216 -7.96 2.84 0.66
C ASP A 216 -7.38 1.54 1.24
N ILE A 217 -7.12 0.59 0.36
CA ILE A 217 -6.48 -0.68 0.68
C ILE A 217 -5.40 -0.96 -0.37
N GLN A 218 -4.17 -1.07 0.09
CA GLN A 218 -3.00 -1.35 -0.75
C GLN A 218 -2.34 -2.66 -0.32
N GLY A 219 -1.78 -3.39 -1.28
CA GLY A 219 -1.01 -4.61 -1.05
C GLY A 219 0.33 -4.56 -1.76
N ARG A 220 1.42 -4.87 -1.05
CA ARG A 220 2.76 -4.94 -1.64
C ARG A 220 3.43 -6.26 -1.28
N PHE A 221 4.03 -6.89 -2.27
CA PHE A 221 4.86 -8.08 -2.11
C PHE A 221 6.32 -7.66 -2.08
N VAL A 222 7.02 -7.98 -0.99
CA VAL A 222 8.42 -7.61 -0.76
C VAL A 222 9.24 -8.89 -0.55
N ALA A 223 10.30 -9.04 -1.33
CA ALA A 223 11.17 -10.22 -1.31
C ALA A 223 12.57 -9.91 -0.75
N PRO A 224 13.16 -10.81 0.06
CA PRO A 224 14.53 -10.68 0.51
C PRO A 224 15.51 -10.54 -0.65
N GLY A 225 16.48 -9.63 -0.55
CA GLY A 225 17.49 -9.44 -1.60
C GLY A 225 17.02 -8.65 -2.82
N VAL A 226 15.70 -8.39 -2.96
CA VAL A 226 15.13 -7.73 -4.14
C VAL A 226 14.33 -6.45 -3.81
N GLY A 227 13.59 -6.42 -2.71
CA GLY A 227 12.64 -5.32 -2.44
C GLY A 227 11.25 -5.61 -2.96
N MET A 228 10.50 -4.56 -3.31
CA MET A 228 9.15 -4.69 -3.85
C MET A 228 9.17 -5.39 -5.21
N VAL A 229 8.54 -6.57 -5.28
CA VAL A 229 8.45 -7.39 -6.50
C VAL A 229 7.10 -7.28 -7.19
N ALA A 230 6.03 -6.96 -6.44
CA ALA A 230 4.71 -6.69 -6.99
C ALA A 230 3.91 -5.78 -6.05
N ALA A 231 2.96 -5.03 -6.60
CA ALA A 231 2.03 -4.23 -5.81
C ALA A 231 0.66 -4.17 -6.51
N ALA A 232 -0.39 -4.21 -5.70
CA ALA A 232 -1.74 -3.83 -6.09
C ALA A 232 -2.11 -2.62 -5.23
N GLU A 233 -2.12 -1.45 -5.83
CA GLU A 233 -2.26 -0.18 -5.12
C GLU A 233 -3.22 0.75 -5.84
N HIS A 234 -3.66 1.77 -5.14
CA HIS A 234 -4.49 2.83 -5.70
C HIS A 234 -3.57 3.89 -6.29
N ARG A 235 -3.65 4.10 -7.61
CA ARG A 235 -2.81 5.05 -8.32
C ARG A 235 -3.44 6.43 -8.23
N ASN A 236 -3.64 6.94 -7.02
CA ASN A 236 -3.77 8.36 -6.70
C ASN A 236 -4.14 8.57 -5.22
N VAL A 237 -3.11 8.74 -4.38
CA VAL A 237 -3.24 9.42 -3.08
C VAL A 237 -2.46 10.73 -3.15
N ALA A 238 -2.65 11.47 -4.24
CA ALA A 238 -2.07 12.79 -4.41
C ALA A 238 -3.19 13.81 -4.62
N ALA A 239 -3.17 14.83 -3.74
CA ALA A 239 -4.07 15.98 -3.70
C ALA A 239 -5.54 15.69 -3.37
N PHE A 240 -5.80 15.91 -2.09
CA PHE A 240 -7.07 15.91 -1.37
C PHE A 240 -8.16 16.89 -1.86
N PHE A 241 -8.12 17.43 -3.08
CA PHE A 241 -9.11 18.44 -3.51
C PHE A 241 -9.53 18.47 -4.98
N VAL A 242 -8.72 18.02 -5.96
CA VAL A 242 -9.03 18.32 -7.39
C VAL A 242 -9.06 17.10 -8.32
N TYR A 243 -8.56 15.94 -7.90
CA TYR A 243 -8.52 14.76 -8.77
C TYR A 243 -8.95 13.50 -8.01
N ASN A 244 -10.14 12.99 -8.35
CA ASN A 244 -10.62 11.70 -7.88
C ASN A 244 -10.25 10.65 -8.91
N ASP A 245 -9.03 10.13 -8.81
CA ASP A 245 -8.65 8.97 -9.57
C ASP A 245 -8.74 7.74 -8.68
N ASP A 246 -9.88 7.07 -8.81
CA ASP A 246 -10.20 5.86 -8.10
C ASP A 246 -9.61 4.61 -8.80
N THR A 247 -8.51 4.74 -9.56
CA THR A 247 -7.95 3.61 -10.31
C THR A 247 -7.01 2.74 -9.46
N LYS A 248 -7.42 1.48 -9.31
CA LYS A 248 -6.55 0.43 -8.78
C LYS A 248 -5.68 -0.12 -9.88
N VAL A 249 -4.38 -0.15 -9.63
CA VAL A 249 -3.35 -0.55 -10.58
C VAL A 249 -2.51 -1.65 -9.96
N GLY A 250 -2.20 -2.63 -10.79
CA GLY A 250 -1.28 -3.71 -10.46
C GLY A 250 0.01 -3.54 -11.21
N LYS A 251 1.13 -3.67 -10.52
CA LYS A 251 2.46 -3.61 -11.11
C LYS A 251 3.37 -4.72 -10.61
N VAL A 252 4.27 -5.15 -11.48
CA VAL A 252 5.21 -6.25 -11.22
C VAL A 252 6.61 -5.85 -11.65
N LEU A 253 7.61 -6.30 -10.90
CA LEU A 253 9.01 -6.00 -11.20
C LEU A 253 9.40 -6.66 -12.52
N ALA A 254 9.77 -5.82 -13.49
CA ALA A 254 10.26 -6.26 -14.79
C ALA A 254 11.80 -6.33 -14.79
N THR A 255 12.45 -5.36 -14.15
CA THR A 255 13.92 -5.30 -14.07
C THR A 255 14.36 -4.62 -12.78
N ALA A 256 15.38 -5.18 -12.13
CA ALA A 256 16.07 -4.62 -10.97
C ALA A 256 17.51 -4.20 -11.34
N PRO A 257 18.14 -3.31 -10.54
CA PRO A 257 19.53 -2.87 -10.74
C PRO A 257 20.57 -4.01 -10.74
#